data_AF-A0A1W9QLY1-F1
#
_entry.id   AF-A0A1W9QLY1-F1
#
_cell.length_a   1.000
_cell.length_b   1.000
_cell.length_c   1.000
_cell.angle_alpha   90.00
_cell.angle_beta   90.00
_cell.angle_gamma   90.00
#
_symmetry.space_group_name_H-M   'P 1'
#
loop_
_entity.id
_entity.type
_entity.pdbx_description
1 polymer ?
#
loop_
_entity_poly.entity_id
_entity_poly.type
_entity_poly.pdbx_seq_one_letter_code
_entity_poly.pdbx_strand_id
1 'polypeptide(L)'
;MGAGKTFIGKKLASELNLPFFDLDKELEKLSQLTITQMFEKLGEPFFRQMESGLLLNWNKNGVMATGGGIVENKQNREFLRKKENICIWLNPAWETIKERINGSFRPLVKNLSSDELKQLWQKRLSFYKECADIEIKSKKTN
;
A
#
# COMPACT_ATOMS: atom_id res chain seq x y z
N MET A 1 -6.60 -1.45 0.88
CA MET A 1 -6.56 -0.44 1.97
C MET A 1 -7.17 -1.04 3.21
N GLY A 2 -6.99 -0.45 4.40
CA GLY A 2 -7.61 -1.00 5.61
C GLY A 2 -7.04 -2.36 6.03
N ALA A 3 -5.79 -2.68 5.72
CA ALA A 3 -5.15 -3.90 6.24
C ALA A 3 -4.47 -3.68 7.60
N GLY A 4 -4.48 -2.45 8.15
CA GLY A 4 -3.78 -2.12 9.39
C GLY A 4 -2.28 -1.85 9.22
N LYS A 5 -1.80 -1.64 7.98
CA LYS A 5 -0.36 -1.52 7.66
C LYS A 5 0.38 -0.46 8.48
N THR A 6 -0.19 0.73 8.64
CA THR A 6 0.45 1.79 9.44
C THR A 6 0.52 1.42 10.92
N PHE A 7 -0.53 0.80 11.47
CA PHE A 7 -0.55 0.37 12.88
C PHE A 7 0.44 -0.77 13.14
N ILE A 8 0.33 -1.85 12.36
CA ILE A 8 1.22 -3.02 12.48
C ILE A 8 2.66 -2.64 12.14
N GLY A 9 2.87 -1.84 11.10
CA GLY A 9 4.19 -1.39 10.68
C GLY A 9 4.89 -0.55 11.74
N LYS A 10 4.18 0.37 12.41
CA LYS A 10 4.74 1.12 13.55
C LYS A 10 5.11 0.22 14.72
N LYS A 11 4.25 -0.75 15.06
CA LYS A 11 4.54 -1.72 16.13
C LYS A 11 5.77 -2.56 15.80
N LEU A 12 5.83 -3.11 14.58
CA LEU A 12 6.97 -3.89 14.10
C LEU A 12 8.26 -3.06 14.10
N ALA A 13 8.20 -1.82 13.62
CA ALA A 13 9.36 -0.92 13.62
C ALA A 13 9.88 -0.69 15.04
N SER A 14 8.97 -0.47 16.00
CA SER A 14 9.31 -0.31 17.41
C SER A 14 9.95 -1.57 18.01
N GLU A 15 9.40 -2.75 17.74
CA GLU A 15 9.94 -4.03 18.24
C GLU A 15 11.32 -4.34 17.66
N LEU A 16 11.58 -3.93 16.41
CA LEU A 16 12.87 -4.09 15.74
C LEU A 16 13.86 -2.95 15.99
N ASN A 17 13.46 -1.91 16.73
CA ASN A 17 14.24 -0.67 16.89
C ASN A 17 14.68 -0.06 15.54
N LEU A 18 13.76 -0.05 14.57
CA LEU A 18 13.95 0.51 13.23
C LEU A 18 13.03 1.71 13.01
N PRO A 19 13.39 2.65 12.10
CA PRO A 19 12.49 3.73 11.72
C PRO A 19 11.28 3.18 10.93
N PHE A 20 10.14 3.85 11.07
CA PHE A 20 8.94 3.59 10.30
C PHE A 20 8.72 4.65 9.22
N PHE A 21 8.36 4.21 8.02
CA PHE A 21 8.01 5.06 6.89
C PHE A 21 6.63 4.70 6.34
N ASP A 22 5.90 5.69 5.87
CA ASP A 22 4.67 5.50 5.11
C ASP A 22 4.86 6.16 3.74
N LEU A 23 4.89 5.35 2.67
CA LEU A 23 5.23 5.81 1.33
C LEU A 23 4.27 6.90 0.84
N ASP A 24 2.97 6.78 1.16
CA ASP A 24 1.97 7.80 0.81
C ASP A 24 2.37 9.14 1.48
N LYS A 25 2.79 9.11 2.76
CA LYS A 25 3.22 10.31 3.51
C LYS A 25 4.54 10.89 3.04
N GLU A 26 5.50 10.06 2.69
CA GLU A 26 6.77 10.52 2.14
C GLU A 26 6.57 11.18 0.77
N LEU A 27 5.63 10.67 -0.03
CA LEU A 27 5.26 11.28 -1.30
C LEU A 27 4.57 12.63 -1.12
N GLU A 28 3.61 12.74 -0.18
CA GLU A 28 2.94 14.01 0.14
C GLU A 28 3.94 15.09 0.58
N LYS A 29 4.93 14.72 1.41
CA LYS A 29 6.01 15.62 1.84
C LYS A 29 6.89 16.06 0.66
N LEU A 30 7.24 15.14 -0.24
CA LEU A 30 8.11 15.45 -1.37
C LEU A 30 7.43 16.41 -2.36
N SER A 31 6.15 16.17 -2.68
CA SER A 31 5.45 16.95 -3.71
C SER A 31 4.78 18.21 -3.16
N GLN A 32 4.70 18.38 -1.84
CA GLN A 32 3.90 19.43 -1.18
C GLN A 32 2.41 19.41 -1.60
N LEU A 33 1.89 18.24 -1.95
CA LEU A 33 0.50 18.00 -2.33
C LEU A 33 -0.02 16.81 -1.56
N THR A 34 -1.29 16.86 -1.15
CA THR A 34 -1.97 15.65 -0.65
C THR A 34 -2.16 14.65 -1.79
N ILE A 35 -2.33 13.36 -1.46
CA ILE A 35 -2.66 12.35 -2.49
C ILE A 35 -3.91 12.75 -3.26
N THR A 36 -4.95 13.25 -2.59
CA THR A 36 -6.17 13.75 -3.25
C THR A 36 -5.87 14.82 -4.29
N GLN A 37 -5.05 15.82 -3.92
CA GLN A 37 -4.65 16.88 -4.86
C GLN A 37 -3.81 16.36 -6.02
N MET A 38 -2.95 15.36 -5.82
CA MET A 38 -2.21 14.74 -6.92
C MET A 38 -3.16 14.07 -7.92
N PHE A 39 -4.16 13.33 -7.44
CA PHE A 39 -5.16 12.70 -8.32
C PHE A 39 -5.99 13.74 -9.07
N GLU A 40 -6.43 14.81 -8.40
CA GLU A 40 -7.26 15.86 -9.01
C GLU A 40 -6.48 16.72 -10.02
N LYS A 41 -5.23 17.08 -9.70
CA LYS A 41 -4.43 18.02 -10.51
C LYS A 41 -3.58 17.33 -11.58
N LEU A 42 -3.06 16.14 -11.30
CA LEU A 42 -2.04 15.47 -12.12
C LEU A 42 -2.56 14.16 -12.73
N GLY A 43 -3.68 13.64 -12.23
CA GLY A 43 -4.25 12.37 -12.65
C GLY A 43 -3.54 11.15 -12.03
N GLU A 44 -4.21 10.00 -12.08
CA GLU A 44 -3.67 8.75 -11.54
C GLU A 44 -2.35 8.32 -12.20
N PRO A 45 -2.16 8.36 -13.54
CA PRO A 45 -0.93 7.89 -14.16
C PRO A 45 0.32 8.62 -13.62
N PHE A 46 0.22 9.93 -13.43
CA PHE A 46 1.32 10.72 -12.91
C PHE A 46 1.59 10.43 -11.43
N PHE A 47 0.53 10.31 -10.60
CA PHE A 47 0.66 9.85 -9.22
C PHE A 47 1.39 8.49 -9.15
N ARG A 48 1.02 7.51 -10.00
CA ARG A 48 1.67 6.20 -10.04
C ARG A 48 3.13 6.26 -10.45
N GLN A 49 3.48 7.16 -11.37
CA GLN A 49 4.86 7.40 -11.76
C GLN A 49 5.68 7.93 -10.58
N MET A 50 5.16 8.92 -9.85
CA MET A 50 5.86 9.46 -8.67
C MET A 50 5.94 8.44 -7.53
N GLU A 51 4.86 7.71 -7.26
CA GLU A 51 4.80 6.62 -6.26
C GLU A 51 5.87 5.55 -6.54
N SER A 52 5.96 5.11 -7.80
CA SER A 52 6.97 4.14 -8.24
C SER A 52 8.38 4.72 -8.18
N GLY A 53 8.57 5.96 -8.64
CA GLY A 53 9.86 6.64 -8.59
C GLY A 53 10.40 6.78 -7.17
N LEU A 54 9.55 7.13 -6.21
CA LEU A 54 9.93 7.22 -4.80
C LEU A 54 10.32 5.86 -4.22
N LEU A 55 9.56 4.80 -4.53
CA LEU A 55 9.88 3.45 -4.08
C LEU A 55 11.21 2.95 -4.66
N LEU A 56 11.41 3.08 -5.98
CA LEU A 56 12.56 2.53 -6.68
C LEU A 56 13.89 3.23 -6.30
N ASN A 57 13.81 4.50 -5.89
CA ASN A 57 14.95 5.28 -5.41
C ASN A 57 15.08 5.26 -3.87
N TRP A 58 14.28 4.43 -3.19
CA TRP A 58 14.32 4.36 -1.74
C TRP A 58 15.61 3.67 -1.25
N ASN A 59 16.35 4.35 -0.38
CA ASN A 59 17.66 3.90 0.11
C ASN A 59 17.76 3.88 1.65
N LYS A 60 16.65 4.11 2.37
CA LYS A 60 16.63 4.13 3.84
C LYS A 60 16.23 2.75 4.37
N ASN A 61 16.98 2.23 5.33
CA ASN A 61 16.62 1.00 6.05
C ASN A 61 15.49 1.30 7.06
N GLY A 62 14.49 0.42 7.12
CA GLY A 62 13.38 0.53 8.07
C GLY A 62 12.15 -0.25 7.66
N VAL A 63 11.07 -0.11 8.42
CA VAL A 63 9.78 -0.69 8.08
C VAL A 63 8.97 0.30 7.26
N MET A 64 8.59 -0.08 6.04
CA MET A 64 7.79 0.77 5.15
C MET A 64 6.38 0.22 4.96
N ALA A 65 5.38 1.06 5.20
CA ALA A 65 4.02 0.85 4.71
C ALA A 65 3.86 1.44 3.30
N THR A 66 3.27 0.68 2.38
CA THR A 66 3.06 1.09 0.98
C THR A 66 1.58 1.33 0.62
N GLY A 67 1.34 2.06 -0.48
CA GLY A 67 0.03 2.19 -1.09
C GLY A 67 -0.52 0.83 -1.58
N GLY A 68 -1.84 0.65 -1.55
CA GLY A 68 -2.45 -0.62 -2.01
C GLY A 68 -2.37 -0.88 -3.52
N GLY A 69 -2.03 0.13 -4.31
CA GLY A 69 -1.84 -0.02 -5.76
C GLY A 69 -0.38 -0.24 -6.15
N ILE A 70 0.57 -0.19 -5.21
CA ILE A 70 1.99 -0.26 -5.50
C ILE A 70 2.37 -1.50 -6.30
N VAL A 71 1.68 -2.62 -6.04
CA VAL A 71 1.92 -3.92 -6.64
C VAL A 71 1.42 -4.03 -8.08
N GLU A 72 0.67 -3.06 -8.60
CA GLU A 72 0.19 -3.10 -9.98
C GLU A 72 1.32 -2.86 -10.98
N ASN A 73 2.33 -2.07 -10.62
CA ASN A 73 3.52 -1.88 -11.42
C ASN A 73 4.51 -3.05 -11.22
N LYS A 74 4.95 -3.67 -12.32
CA LYS A 74 5.88 -4.80 -12.31
C LYS A 74 7.24 -4.44 -11.69
N GLN A 75 7.79 -3.26 -11.98
CA GLN A 75 9.09 -2.83 -11.44
C GLN A 75 9.03 -2.69 -9.92
N ASN A 76 7.91 -2.21 -9.38
CA ASN A 76 7.70 -2.14 -7.94
C ASN A 76 7.67 -3.54 -7.32
N ARG A 77 7.03 -4.51 -7.97
CA ARG A 77 7.05 -5.92 -7.51
C ARG A 77 8.45 -6.51 -7.53
N GLU A 78 9.23 -6.25 -8.57
CA GLU A 78 10.63 -6.67 -8.65
C GLU A 78 11.47 -6.04 -7.54
N PHE A 79 11.27 -4.75 -7.24
CA PHE A 79 11.93 -4.08 -6.13
C PHE A 79 11.56 -4.69 -4.77
N LEU A 80 10.27 -4.91 -4.52
CA LEU A 80 9.78 -5.48 -3.26
C LEU A 80 10.32 -6.89 -3.00
N ARG A 81 10.63 -7.66 -4.06
CA ARG A 81 11.17 -9.03 -3.99
C ARG A 81 12.69 -9.12 -4.01
N LYS A 82 13.40 -7.98 -3.99
CA LYS A 82 14.86 -7.99 -3.83
C LYS A 82 15.23 -8.70 -2.53
N LYS A 83 16.32 -9.46 -2.53
CA LYS A 83 16.73 -10.33 -1.41
C LYS A 83 17.04 -9.56 -0.11
N GLU A 84 17.33 -8.28 -0.25
CA GLU A 84 17.60 -7.35 0.84
C GLU A 84 16.32 -6.91 1.56
N ASN A 85 15.15 -7.17 0.97
CA ASN A 85 13.85 -6.80 1.50
C ASN A 85 13.12 -8.03 2.07
N ILE A 86 12.23 -7.79 3.03
CA ILE A 86 11.23 -8.77 3.49
C ILE A 86 9.86 -8.16 3.22
N CYS A 87 9.09 -8.77 2.33
CA CYS A 87 7.76 -8.32 1.97
C CYS A 87 6.70 -9.03 2.82
N ILE A 88 6.03 -8.28 3.68
CA ILE A 88 4.94 -8.77 4.52
C ILE A 88 3.60 -8.36 3.94
N TRP A 89 2.79 -9.34 3.56
CA TRP A 89 1.43 -9.12 3.12
C TRP A 89 0.43 -9.36 4.25
N LEU A 90 -0.19 -8.27 4.70
CA LEU A 90 -1.38 -8.34 5.55
C LEU A 90 -2.60 -8.67 4.69
N ASN A 91 -3.11 -9.89 4.82
CA ASN A 91 -4.22 -10.46 4.05
C ASN A 91 -5.51 -10.56 4.90
N PRO A 92 -6.23 -9.44 5.13
CA PRO A 92 -7.55 -9.49 5.75
C PRO A 92 -8.59 -10.07 4.79
N ALA A 93 -9.65 -10.65 5.34
CA ALA A 93 -10.79 -11.10 4.56
C ALA A 93 -11.45 -9.94 3.78
N TRP A 94 -12.06 -10.26 2.64
CA TRP A 94 -12.74 -9.28 1.77
C TRP A 94 -13.74 -8.41 2.53
N GLU A 95 -14.58 -9.00 3.38
CA GLU A 95 -15.57 -8.24 4.16
C GLU A 95 -14.93 -7.19 5.07
N THR A 96 -13.78 -7.50 5.68
CA THR A 96 -13.00 -6.54 6.48
C THR A 96 -12.44 -5.40 5.62
N ILE A 97 -12.02 -5.70 4.39
CA ILE A 97 -11.54 -4.68 3.44
C ILE A 97 -12.69 -3.77 3.03
N LYS A 98 -13.85 -4.36 2.68
CA LYS A 98 -15.04 -3.63 2.26
C LYS A 98 -15.53 -2.66 3.34
N GLU A 99 -15.66 -3.11 4.59
CA GLU A 99 -16.02 -2.28 5.74
C GLU A 99 -15.04 -1.09 5.91
N ARG A 100 -13.73 -1.36 5.84
CA ARG A 100 -12.69 -0.34 6.08
C ARG A 100 -12.52 0.65 4.93
N ILE A 101 -12.88 0.27 3.70
CA ILE A 101 -12.85 1.16 2.54
C ILE A 101 -14.01 2.16 2.58
N ASN A 102 -15.21 1.71 2.95
CA ASN A 102 -16.40 2.57 3.01
C ASN A 102 -16.24 3.75 3.99
N GLY A 103 -15.39 3.62 5.01
CA GLY A 103 -15.07 4.71 5.95
C GLY A 103 -13.93 5.65 5.52
N SER A 104 -13.39 5.50 4.31
CA SER A 104 -12.14 6.19 3.90
C SER A 104 -12.31 7.11 2.68
N PHE A 105 -11.86 8.36 2.81
CA PHE A 105 -11.91 9.39 1.77
C PHE A 105 -10.76 9.21 0.76
N ARG A 106 -10.78 8.14 -0.07
CA ARG A 106 -9.77 7.96 -1.13
C ARG A 106 -10.37 8.08 -2.54
N PRO A 107 -9.80 8.93 -3.42
CA PRO A 107 -10.34 9.21 -4.75
C PRO A 107 -10.55 7.97 -5.61
N LEU A 108 -9.60 7.04 -5.57
CA LEU A 108 -9.56 5.81 -6.37
C LEU A 108 -10.71 4.84 -6.14
N VAL A 109 -11.32 4.89 -4.94
CA VAL A 109 -12.36 3.95 -4.52
C VAL A 109 -13.74 4.61 -4.50
N LYS A 110 -13.80 5.94 -4.53
CA LYS A 110 -15.06 6.69 -4.53
C LYS A 110 -15.92 6.45 -5.77
N ASN A 111 -15.28 6.17 -6.91
CA ASN A 111 -15.97 6.04 -8.20
C ASN A 111 -16.17 4.58 -8.64
N LEU A 112 -15.78 3.61 -7.81
CA LEU A 112 -15.93 2.19 -8.14
C LEU A 112 -17.18 1.63 -7.47
N SER A 113 -17.97 0.87 -8.24
CA SER A 113 -19.01 0.00 -7.71
C SER A 113 -18.41 -1.09 -6.80
N SER A 114 -19.26 -1.73 -5.99
CA SER A 114 -18.84 -2.85 -5.12
C SER A 114 -18.21 -3.99 -5.93
N ASP A 115 -18.68 -4.22 -7.16
CA ASP A 115 -18.17 -5.29 -8.03
C ASP A 115 -16.82 -4.93 -8.64
N GLU A 116 -16.65 -3.70 -9.13
CA GLU A 116 -15.36 -3.21 -9.63
C GLU A 116 -14.29 -3.22 -8.52
N LEU A 117 -14.67 -2.86 -7.29
CA LEU A 117 -13.77 -2.94 -6.16
C LEU A 117 -13.35 -4.38 -5.83
N LYS A 118 -14.30 -5.33 -5.93
CA LYS A 118 -14.03 -6.75 -5.71
C LYS A 118 -13.11 -7.31 -6.79
N GLN A 119 -13.33 -6.95 -8.06
CA GLN A 119 -12.45 -7.32 -9.18
C GLN A 119 -11.05 -6.74 -8.99
N LEU A 120 -10.93 -5.46 -8.61
CA LEU A 120 -9.65 -4.82 -8.31
C LEU A 120 -8.92 -5.52 -7.16
N TRP A 121 -9.64 -5.89 -6.10
CA TRP A 121 -9.07 -6.66 -4.99
C TRP A 121 -8.56 -8.02 -5.47
N GLN A 122 -9.38 -8.79 -6.21
CA GLN A 122 -9.01 -10.10 -6.76
C GLN A 122 -7.78 -10.02 -7.67
N LYS A 123 -7.74 -9.04 -8.59
CA LYS A 123 -6.58 -8.79 -9.46
C LYS A 123 -5.31 -8.63 -8.63
N ARG A 124 -5.37 -7.80 -7.57
CA ARG A 124 -4.22 -7.51 -6.71
C ARG A 124 -3.81 -8.68 -5.82
N LEU A 125 -4.70 -9.65 -5.50
CA LEU A 125 -4.34 -10.81 -4.68
C LEU A 125 -3.16 -11.60 -5.27
N SER A 126 -3.20 -11.85 -6.58
CA SER A 126 -2.12 -12.56 -7.28
C SER A 126 -0.78 -11.85 -7.12
N PHE A 127 -0.78 -10.52 -7.27
CA PHE A 127 0.40 -9.67 -7.12
C PHE A 127 0.88 -9.55 -5.67
N TYR A 128 -0.03 -9.46 -4.70
CA TYR A 128 0.36 -9.48 -3.29
C TYR A 128 1.03 -10.79 -2.91
N LYS A 129 0.43 -11.92 -3.33
CA LYS A 129 0.99 -13.25 -3.10
C LYS A 129 2.33 -13.44 -3.81
N GLU A 130 2.47 -12.93 -5.04
CA GLU A 130 3.73 -12.95 -5.79
C GLU A 130 4.86 -12.22 -5.06
N CYS A 131 4.55 -11.09 -4.41
CA CYS A 131 5.56 -10.28 -3.71
C CYS A 131 5.91 -10.80 -2.33
N ALA A 132 5.00 -11.48 -1.64
CA ALA A 132 5.09 -11.72 -0.21
C ALA A 132 6.05 -12.86 0.15
N ASP A 133 6.99 -12.58 1.06
CA ASP A 133 7.75 -13.61 1.77
C ASP A 133 6.93 -14.16 2.95
N ILE A 134 6.10 -13.29 3.56
CA ILE A 134 5.27 -13.62 4.71
C ILE A 134 3.84 -13.17 4.45
N GLU A 135 2.88 -14.10 4.52
CA GLU A 135 1.45 -13.81 4.51
C GLU A 135 0.88 -13.87 5.93
N ILE A 136 0.29 -12.76 6.40
CA ILE A 136 -0.39 -12.68 7.69
C ILE A 136 -1.89 -12.53 7.44
N LYS A 137 -2.64 -13.58 7.77
CA LYS A 137 -4.11 -13.53 7.74
C LYS A 137 -4.61 -12.73 8.94
N SER A 138 -5.23 -11.58 8.67
CA SER A 138 -5.85 -10.77 9.72
C SER A 138 -7.33 -11.15 9.85
N LYS A 139 -7.70 -11.78 10.99
CA LYS A 139 -9.10 -11.91 11.42
C LYS A 139 -9.50 -10.63 12.16
N LYS A 140 -10.80 -10.31 12.21
CA LYS A 140 -11.34 -9.30 13.13
C LYS A 140 -10.80 -9.62 14.52
N THR A 141 -9.92 -8.78 15.06
CA THR A 141 -9.74 -8.69 16.50
C THR A 141 -11.02 -8.05 17.01
N ASN A 142 -11.82 -8.83 17.75
CA ASN A 142 -12.95 -8.32 18.52
C ASN A 142 -12.49 -7.22 19.48
#